data_AF-L8HJD7-F1
#
_entry.id   AF-L8HJD7-F1
#
_cell.length_a   1.000
_cell.length_b   1.000
_cell.length_c   1.000
_cell.angle_alpha   90.00
_cell.angle_beta   90.00
_cell.angle_gamma   90.00
#
_symmetry.space_group_name_H-M   'P 1'
#
loop_
_entity.id
_entity.type
_entity.pdbx_description
1 polymer ?
#
loop_
_entity_poly.entity_id
_entity_poly.type
_entity_poly.pdbx_seq_one_letter_code
_entity_poly.pdbx_strand_id
1 'polypeptide(L)'
;MRATKTASHVAAAKSIVHNQGANRSLASSLRSLNGSSSSSIIFTHSSCSNHTHCGIRNHSTVSSFTAATRKEEDLYETLGVPRTASADEIKRQYYKLAMQYHPDRNKGDKKAEEKLQKINAAYTVLKDEDKRRQYDQFGSAAFDGSGGGGFEGFDPNDIPVDMRDIFEGIFSGFGGGGGRRAKTKGDDVEVPLRINFHEAVNGCEKDISYMGKLPCPTCHGSGAAAGSKAKKCPRCNGQGIEQIAHGFIPIATQCRQCGGEGTIISDPCGTCKGQGIISGNRKIQVKIPAGVDDGANIRLVGQGDAGMKGGKPGNLFLRVHVSPDKVFKRDGVNVHTDIPVTLAQAVLGGTVKVPTLSGAEVEIKVPPGTQPEEKRVLRNQGVSAVGQPGTKGHHYIHFKVEIPTKLTPKQKELMEEWQKEEEQSGGIADKLKGYFKS
;
A
#
# COMPACT_ATOMS: atom_id res chain seq x y z
N MET A 1 -51.99 34.52 27.81
CA MET A 1 -51.72 35.39 28.99
C MET A 1 -51.66 34.54 30.25
N ARG A 2 -50.46 34.20 30.73
CA ARG A 2 -50.15 34.06 32.17
C ARG A 2 -48.65 33.85 32.31
N ALA A 3 -48.06 34.74 33.08
CA ALA A 3 -46.65 34.83 33.39
C ALA A 3 -46.43 34.42 34.85
N THR A 4 -45.33 33.72 35.10
CA THR A 4 -44.63 33.56 36.38
C THR A 4 -43.18 33.26 35.99
N LYS A 5 -42.17 34.14 36.12
CA LYS A 5 -41.44 34.58 37.33
C LYS A 5 -41.16 33.36 38.25
N THR A 6 -39.93 33.00 38.63
CA THR A 6 -38.78 33.82 39.08
C THR A 6 -37.53 32.95 39.35
N ALA A 7 -36.36 33.60 39.23
CA ALA A 7 -35.11 33.47 40.02
C ALA A 7 -34.28 32.16 39.91
N SER A 8 -33.05 32.17 39.39
CA SER A 8 -31.78 32.83 39.81
C SER A 8 -31.03 32.11 40.95
N HIS A 9 -29.83 31.60 40.63
CA HIS A 9 -28.57 31.77 41.38
C HIS A 9 -27.41 31.40 40.40
N VAL A 10 -26.61 32.33 39.86
CA VAL A 10 -25.45 33.04 40.48
C VAL A 10 -24.30 32.05 40.64
N ALA A 11 -23.29 32.00 39.74
CA ALA A 11 -22.09 32.85 39.58
C ALA A 11 -20.88 31.89 39.62
N ALA A 12 -19.66 32.10 39.14
CA ALA A 12 -18.85 33.15 38.50
C ALA A 12 -17.79 32.35 37.68
N ALA A 13 -16.89 32.83 36.83
CA ALA A 13 -16.21 34.10 36.61
C ALA A 13 -15.68 34.04 35.14
N LYS A 14 -15.83 35.09 34.32
CA LYS A 14 -14.83 36.16 34.07
C LYS A 14 -13.41 35.62 33.79
N SER A 15 -12.64 35.99 32.77
CA SER A 15 -12.75 36.89 31.60
C SER A 15 -11.30 37.13 31.12
N ILE A 16 -11.11 37.53 29.84
CA ILE A 16 -9.99 38.39 29.33
C ILE A 16 -8.64 37.67 29.11
N VAL A 17 -7.83 37.84 28.05
CA VAL A 17 -7.84 38.66 26.81
C VAL A 17 -6.78 38.11 25.82
N HIS A 18 -6.90 38.55 24.56
CA HIS A 18 -5.95 38.45 23.45
C HIS A 18 -4.45 38.50 23.78
N ASN A 19 -3.64 37.82 22.95
CA ASN A 19 -2.31 38.31 22.63
C ASN A 19 -1.93 37.98 21.17
N GLN A 20 -1.84 39.03 20.35
CA GLN A 20 -1.12 39.06 19.08
C GLN A 20 -0.04 40.15 19.20
N GLY A 21 1.18 39.85 18.77
CA GLY A 21 2.05 40.83 18.11
C GLY A 21 3.39 41.21 18.76
N ALA A 22 4.45 40.68 18.15
CA ALA A 22 5.68 41.39 17.70
C ALA A 22 6.97 41.42 18.57
N ASN A 23 7.99 40.73 18.02
CA ASN A 23 9.36 41.18 17.68
C ASN A 23 10.23 41.92 18.72
N ARG A 24 11.41 41.37 19.04
CA ARG A 24 12.70 41.73 18.37
C ARG A 24 13.93 41.02 18.98
N SER A 25 14.87 40.75 18.07
CA SER A 25 16.33 40.57 18.20
C SER A 25 16.88 39.44 19.08
N LEU A 26 17.60 38.51 18.44
CA LEU A 26 19.07 38.46 18.51
C LEU A 26 19.62 37.81 17.23
N ALA A 27 20.39 38.59 16.48
CA ALA A 27 21.23 38.13 15.37
C ALA A 27 22.69 38.41 15.77
N SER A 28 23.57 37.41 15.68
CA SER A 28 24.99 37.55 15.31
C SER A 28 25.72 36.20 15.44
N SER A 29 25.99 35.55 14.30
CA SER A 29 27.32 35.04 13.96
C SER A 29 27.30 34.37 12.59
N LEU A 30 27.83 35.08 11.61
CA LEU A 30 28.23 34.60 10.29
C LEU A 30 29.76 34.48 10.27
N ARG A 31 30.27 33.32 9.85
CA ARG A 31 31.52 33.09 9.08
C ARG A 31 31.34 31.71 8.43
N SER A 32 30.97 31.65 7.16
CA SER A 32 31.87 31.52 6.00
C SER A 32 32.74 30.27 6.06
N LEU A 33 32.42 29.27 5.22
CA LEU A 33 33.38 28.45 4.49
C LEU A 33 32.66 27.86 3.24
N ASN A 34 32.92 28.47 2.09
CA ASN A 34 32.68 27.91 0.76
C ASN A 34 33.74 26.84 0.46
N GLY A 35 33.35 25.75 -0.18
CA GLY A 35 34.27 24.71 -0.64
C GLY A 35 33.65 23.85 -1.74
N SER A 36 33.57 24.39 -2.95
CA SER A 36 33.26 23.68 -4.19
C SER A 36 34.49 22.95 -4.71
N SER A 37 34.46 21.62 -4.77
CA SER A 37 35.48 20.80 -5.45
C SER A 37 35.00 20.46 -6.86
N SER A 38 35.35 21.34 -7.80
CA SER A 38 35.31 21.09 -9.25
C SER A 38 36.70 20.68 -9.70
N SER A 39 36.87 19.42 -10.09
CA SER A 39 38.11 18.89 -10.67
C SER A 39 38.35 19.52 -12.03
N SER A 40 39.21 20.54 -12.05
CA SER A 40 39.68 21.22 -13.26
C SER A 40 41.01 20.61 -13.67
N ILE A 41 41.05 20.07 -14.89
CA ILE A 41 42.25 19.53 -15.52
C ILE A 41 43.20 20.69 -15.83
N ILE A 42 44.41 20.61 -15.29
CA ILE A 42 45.48 21.59 -15.45
C ILE A 42 46.12 21.40 -16.84
N PHE A 43 46.00 22.41 -17.69
CA PHE A 43 46.86 22.58 -18.86
C PHE A 43 48.11 23.37 -18.44
N THR A 44 49.27 22.72 -18.41
CA THR A 44 50.56 23.39 -18.30
C THR A 44 51.06 23.78 -19.69
N HIS A 45 51.10 25.08 -19.96
CA HIS A 45 51.89 25.65 -21.05
C HIS A 45 53.39 25.55 -20.69
N SER A 46 54.19 24.98 -21.58
CA SER A 46 55.63 25.24 -21.67
C SER A 46 55.91 25.97 -22.98
N SER A 47 56.59 27.10 -22.84
CA SER A 47 56.95 28.04 -23.88
C SER A 47 58.34 27.69 -24.42
N CYS A 48 58.51 27.71 -25.75
CA CYS A 48 59.81 27.96 -26.38
C CYS A 48 59.60 28.63 -27.74
N SER A 49 60.39 29.67 -27.98
CA SER A 49 60.25 30.66 -29.04
C SER A 49 61.14 30.39 -30.27
N ASN A 50 60.69 30.93 -31.41
CA ASN A 50 61.44 31.41 -32.58
C ASN A 50 62.31 30.43 -33.42
N HIS A 51 61.92 30.19 -34.68
CA HIS A 51 62.48 30.86 -35.88
C HIS A 51 61.98 30.23 -37.21
N THR A 52 61.49 31.10 -38.10
CA THR A 52 61.60 31.14 -39.58
C THR A 52 61.82 29.88 -40.46
N HIS A 53 60.93 29.79 -41.48
CA HIS A 53 61.15 29.44 -42.89
C HIS A 53 60.87 28.00 -43.42
N CYS A 54 59.87 27.95 -44.32
CA CYS A 54 59.69 27.18 -45.57
C CYS A 54 60.32 25.78 -45.75
N GLY A 55 59.50 24.81 -46.16
CA GLY A 55 59.97 23.61 -46.86
C GLY A 55 58.89 22.55 -47.10
N ILE A 56 58.28 22.57 -48.29
CA ILE A 56 57.51 21.44 -48.83
C ILE A 56 58.45 20.23 -48.97
N ARG A 57 58.03 19.05 -48.49
CA ARG A 57 58.38 17.75 -49.10
C ARG A 57 57.45 16.65 -48.58
N ASN A 58 56.72 16.05 -49.52
CA ASN A 58 56.00 14.79 -49.36
C ASN A 58 56.95 13.69 -48.89
N HIS A 59 56.55 12.94 -47.86
CA HIS A 59 56.95 11.55 -47.73
C HIS A 59 55.78 10.72 -47.20
N SER A 60 55.29 9.87 -48.09
CA SER A 60 54.29 8.85 -47.84
C SER A 60 54.89 7.77 -46.93
N THR A 61 54.33 7.60 -45.74
CA THR A 61 54.51 6.37 -44.95
C THR A 61 53.15 5.78 -44.65
N VAL A 62 52.81 4.74 -45.41
CA VAL A 62 51.62 3.91 -45.22
C VAL A 62 51.87 3.05 -43.98
N SER A 63 51.30 3.42 -42.84
CA SER A 63 51.09 2.49 -41.73
C SER A 63 49.73 1.82 -41.91
N SER A 64 49.79 0.59 -42.38
CA SER A 64 48.66 -0.34 -42.47
C SER A 64 48.10 -0.60 -41.06
N PHE A 65 47.00 0.06 -40.72
CA PHE A 65 46.16 -0.35 -39.59
C PHE A 65 45.28 -1.52 -40.04
N THR A 66 45.65 -2.74 -39.65
CA THR A 66 44.74 -3.87 -39.69
C THR A 66 43.59 -3.61 -38.73
N ALA A 67 42.38 -3.41 -39.27
CA ALA A 67 41.16 -3.35 -38.50
C ALA A 67 40.93 -4.70 -37.79
N ALA A 68 41.05 -4.73 -36.46
CA ALA A 68 40.51 -5.82 -35.67
C ALA A 68 38.98 -5.74 -35.74
N THR A 69 38.38 -6.59 -36.56
CA THR A 69 36.93 -6.81 -36.55
C THR A 69 36.55 -7.34 -35.17
N ARG A 70 35.71 -6.60 -34.46
CA ARG A 70 35.11 -7.05 -33.19
C ARG A 70 34.21 -8.23 -33.54
N LYS A 71 34.67 -9.47 -33.32
CA LYS A 71 33.86 -10.68 -33.51
C LYS A 71 32.67 -10.58 -32.55
N GLU A 72 31.48 -10.30 -33.08
CA GLU A 72 30.25 -10.41 -32.30
C GLU A 72 30.15 -11.86 -31.80
N GLU A 73 29.91 -12.03 -30.50
CA GLU A 73 29.86 -13.35 -29.90
C GLU A 73 28.60 -14.07 -30.39
N ASP A 74 28.77 -15.17 -31.13
CA ASP A 74 27.64 -15.99 -31.60
C ASP A 74 26.83 -16.50 -30.40
N LEU A 75 25.50 -16.39 -30.45
CA LEU A 75 24.63 -16.82 -29.35
C LEU A 75 24.73 -18.34 -29.09
N TYR A 76 24.96 -19.10 -30.16
CA TYR A 76 25.21 -20.55 -30.10
C TYR A 76 26.56 -20.87 -29.44
N GLU A 77 27.62 -20.10 -29.75
CA GLU A 77 28.93 -20.23 -29.10
C GLU A 77 28.82 -19.88 -27.60
N THR A 78 28.01 -18.88 -27.25
CA THR A 78 27.77 -18.43 -25.86
C THR A 78 27.10 -19.50 -25.00
N LEU A 79 26.15 -20.26 -25.56
CA LEU A 79 25.49 -21.39 -24.89
C LEU A 79 26.26 -22.72 -25.04
N GLY A 80 27.32 -22.76 -25.84
CA GLY A 80 28.12 -23.96 -26.08
C GLY A 80 27.36 -25.05 -26.86
N VAL A 81 26.45 -24.67 -27.74
CA VAL A 81 25.62 -25.58 -28.55
C VAL A 81 25.90 -25.40 -30.05
N PRO A 82 25.79 -26.45 -30.88
CA PRO A 82 25.87 -26.29 -32.32
C PRO A 82 24.62 -25.55 -32.85
N ARG A 83 24.73 -24.87 -34.00
CA ARG A 83 23.60 -24.17 -34.64
C ARG A 83 22.43 -25.10 -35.01
N THR A 84 22.71 -26.39 -35.18
CA THR A 84 21.72 -27.45 -35.44
C THR A 84 21.03 -27.99 -34.17
N ALA A 85 21.31 -27.44 -32.99
CA ALA A 85 20.75 -27.94 -31.73
C ALA A 85 19.22 -27.80 -31.67
N SER A 86 18.56 -28.81 -31.11
CA SER A 86 17.13 -28.80 -30.83
C SER A 86 16.79 -27.86 -29.65
N ALA A 87 15.54 -27.40 -29.55
CA ALA A 87 15.09 -26.53 -28.45
C ALA A 87 15.32 -27.18 -27.06
N ASP A 88 15.18 -28.50 -26.97
CA ASP A 88 15.42 -29.26 -25.75
C ASP A 88 16.91 -29.30 -25.35
N GLU A 89 17.81 -29.39 -26.32
CA GLU A 89 19.27 -29.34 -26.07
C GLU A 89 19.72 -27.95 -25.60
N ILE A 90 19.17 -26.90 -26.22
CA ILE A 90 19.39 -25.50 -25.82
C ILE A 90 18.94 -25.28 -24.37
N LYS A 91 17.72 -25.76 -24.03
CA LYS A 91 17.16 -25.68 -22.68
C LYS A 91 18.02 -26.42 -21.66
N ARG A 92 18.47 -27.65 -21.97
CA ARG A 92 19.32 -28.45 -21.08
C ARG A 92 20.67 -27.78 -20.81
N GLN A 93 21.31 -27.21 -21.83
CA GLN A 93 22.58 -26.51 -21.64
C GLN A 93 22.43 -25.20 -20.87
N TYR A 94 21.34 -24.46 -21.13
CA TYR A 94 21.00 -23.27 -20.34
C TYR A 94 20.90 -23.59 -18.84
N TYR A 95 20.14 -24.61 -18.44
CA TYR A 95 20.03 -24.99 -17.03
C TYR A 95 21.37 -25.42 -16.42
N LYS A 96 22.20 -26.12 -17.19
CA LYS A 96 23.55 -26.53 -16.75
C LYS A 96 24.45 -25.32 -16.49
N LEU A 97 24.45 -24.34 -17.39
CA LEU A 97 25.25 -23.12 -17.26
C LEU A 97 24.70 -22.17 -16.18
N ALA A 98 23.37 -22.04 -16.08
CA ALA A 98 22.72 -21.24 -15.04
C ALA A 98 23.01 -21.78 -13.63
N MET A 99 23.03 -23.11 -13.45
CA MET A 99 23.43 -23.75 -12.19
C MET A 99 24.94 -23.63 -11.89
N GLN A 100 25.78 -23.46 -12.91
CA GLN A 100 27.22 -23.26 -12.74
C GLN A 100 27.55 -21.82 -12.37
N TYR A 101 26.85 -20.84 -12.96
CA TYR A 101 27.07 -19.42 -12.76
C TYR A 101 26.09 -18.76 -11.77
N HIS A 102 25.30 -19.54 -11.05
CA HIS A 102 24.33 -19.02 -10.07
C HIS A 102 25.01 -18.17 -8.98
N PRO A 103 24.43 -17.01 -8.59
CA PRO A 103 25.01 -16.11 -7.58
C PRO A 103 25.20 -16.76 -6.22
N ASP A 104 24.38 -17.76 -5.87
CA ASP A 104 24.52 -18.49 -4.60
C ASP A 104 25.76 -19.42 -4.57
N ARG A 105 26.25 -19.88 -5.74
CA ARG A 105 27.47 -20.69 -5.83
C ARG A 105 28.73 -19.86 -6.08
N ASN A 106 28.59 -18.67 -6.68
CA ASN A 106 29.69 -17.76 -7.01
C ASN A 106 29.47 -16.38 -6.37
N LYS A 107 29.48 -16.33 -5.03
CA LYS A 107 29.25 -15.09 -4.27
C LYS A 107 30.43 -14.13 -4.46
N GLY A 108 30.19 -13.00 -5.13
CA GLY A 108 31.16 -11.90 -5.28
C GLY A 108 31.98 -11.91 -6.58
N ASP A 109 31.78 -12.87 -7.47
CA ASP A 109 32.50 -12.97 -8.75
C ASP A 109 31.80 -12.21 -9.88
N LYS A 110 32.23 -10.97 -10.14
CA LYS A 110 31.69 -10.14 -11.24
C LYS A 110 31.76 -10.82 -12.62
N LYS A 111 32.79 -11.64 -12.86
CA LYS A 111 32.94 -12.40 -14.11
C LYS A 111 31.91 -13.52 -14.28
N ALA A 112 31.42 -14.11 -13.18
CA ALA A 112 30.37 -15.13 -13.23
C ALA A 112 29.01 -14.49 -13.53
N GLU A 113 28.77 -13.30 -12.97
CA GLU A 113 27.59 -12.49 -13.23
C GLU A 113 27.52 -12.03 -14.69
N GLU A 114 28.61 -11.48 -15.24
CA GLU A 114 28.68 -11.08 -16.66
C GLU A 114 28.42 -12.25 -17.61
N LYS A 115 28.95 -13.44 -17.29
CA LYS A 115 28.69 -14.66 -18.09
C LYS A 115 27.23 -15.11 -17.99
N LEU A 116 26.64 -15.06 -16.79
CA LEU A 116 25.24 -15.40 -16.59
C LEU A 116 24.32 -14.45 -17.37
N GLN A 117 24.63 -13.15 -17.39
CA GLN A 117 23.89 -12.17 -18.18
C GLN A 117 23.94 -12.49 -19.69
N LYS A 118 25.12 -12.85 -20.22
CA LYS A 118 25.28 -13.27 -21.62
C LYS A 118 24.52 -14.57 -21.94
N ILE A 119 24.56 -15.55 -21.04
CA ILE A 119 23.82 -16.82 -21.17
C ILE A 119 22.30 -16.57 -21.19
N ASN A 120 21.81 -15.69 -20.32
CA ASN A 120 20.40 -15.32 -20.28
C ASN A 120 19.96 -14.61 -21.57
N ALA A 121 20.77 -13.67 -22.07
CA ALA A 121 20.51 -12.96 -23.33
C ALA A 121 20.50 -13.91 -24.54
N ALA A 122 21.41 -14.89 -24.58
CA ALA A 122 21.41 -15.89 -25.65
C ALA A 122 20.18 -16.82 -25.57
N TYR A 123 19.78 -17.24 -24.37
CA TYR A 123 18.63 -18.12 -24.20
C TYR A 123 17.31 -17.44 -24.55
N THR A 124 17.11 -16.16 -24.24
CA THR A 124 15.86 -15.44 -24.58
C THR A 124 15.62 -15.34 -26.09
N VAL A 125 16.69 -15.20 -26.88
CA VAL A 125 16.60 -15.17 -28.35
C VAL A 125 16.43 -16.58 -28.93
N LEU A 126 17.15 -17.57 -28.40
CA LEU A 126 17.17 -18.94 -28.94
C LEU A 126 16.01 -19.83 -28.47
N LYS A 127 15.29 -19.43 -27.41
CA LYS A 127 14.11 -20.14 -26.88
C LYS A 127 12.89 -20.02 -27.80
N ASP A 128 12.66 -18.85 -28.37
CA ASP A 128 11.50 -18.60 -29.24
C ASP A 128 11.86 -18.92 -30.70
N GLU A 129 11.08 -19.80 -31.34
CA GLU A 129 11.35 -20.26 -32.72
C GLU A 129 11.41 -19.10 -33.73
N ASP A 130 10.54 -18.09 -33.57
CA ASP A 130 10.51 -16.91 -34.44
C ASP A 130 11.75 -16.02 -34.28
N LYS A 131 12.20 -15.78 -33.04
CA LYS A 131 13.40 -14.98 -32.76
C LYS A 131 14.68 -15.71 -33.17
N ARG A 132 14.72 -17.03 -32.97
CA ARG A 132 15.79 -17.89 -33.48
C ARG A 132 15.89 -17.80 -34.99
N ARG A 133 14.75 -17.89 -35.69
CA ARG A 133 14.71 -17.78 -37.16
C ARG A 133 15.17 -16.39 -37.65
N GLN A 134 14.78 -15.32 -36.95
CA GLN A 134 15.24 -13.96 -37.26
C GLN A 134 16.76 -13.82 -37.05
N TYR A 135 17.28 -14.35 -35.95
CA TYR A 135 18.73 -14.38 -35.68
C TYR A 135 19.49 -15.20 -36.73
N ASP A 136 18.97 -16.36 -37.13
CA ASP A 136 19.58 -17.22 -38.16
C ASP A 136 19.59 -16.56 -39.56
N GLN A 137 18.61 -15.67 -39.84
CA GLN A 137 18.49 -14.98 -41.14
C GLN A 137 19.27 -13.67 -41.21
N PHE A 138 19.32 -12.91 -40.12
CA PHE A 138 19.81 -11.52 -40.11
C PHE A 138 20.97 -11.28 -39.13
N GLY A 139 21.35 -12.29 -38.34
CA GLY A 139 22.38 -12.18 -37.31
C GLY A 139 21.98 -11.27 -36.15
N SER A 140 22.97 -10.82 -35.38
CA SER A 140 22.83 -9.88 -34.25
C SER A 140 22.17 -8.56 -34.64
N ALA A 141 22.25 -8.17 -35.92
CA ALA A 141 21.72 -6.91 -36.45
C ALA A 141 20.18 -6.82 -36.46
N ALA A 142 19.46 -7.94 -36.33
CA ALA A 142 17.99 -7.92 -36.20
C ALA A 142 17.49 -7.38 -34.84
N PHE A 143 18.36 -7.40 -33.83
CA PHE A 143 18.01 -7.00 -32.46
C PHE A 143 18.71 -5.71 -32.02
N ASP A 144 19.63 -5.19 -32.84
CA ASP A 144 20.21 -3.86 -32.67
C ASP A 144 19.21 -2.82 -33.21
N GLY A 145 18.67 -2.00 -32.31
CA GLY A 145 17.50 -1.13 -32.52
C GLY A 145 17.68 0.02 -33.52
N SER A 146 18.07 -0.26 -34.77
CA SER A 146 18.13 0.71 -35.87
C SER A 146 17.26 0.35 -37.09
N GLY A 147 16.44 -0.69 -37.01
CA GLY A 147 15.53 -1.10 -38.09
C GLY A 147 14.08 -1.11 -37.63
N GLY A 148 13.26 -0.18 -38.15
CA GLY A 148 11.85 -0.10 -37.85
C GLY A 148 11.10 -1.37 -38.26
N GLY A 149 10.58 -2.10 -37.27
CA GLY A 149 9.71 -3.24 -37.49
C GLY A 149 9.35 -3.96 -36.19
N GLY A 150 8.12 -3.77 -35.73
CA GLY A 150 7.39 -4.72 -34.87
C GLY A 150 8.05 -5.13 -33.54
N PHE A 151 7.95 -4.28 -32.51
CA PHE A 151 8.16 -4.71 -31.12
C PHE A 151 6.83 -5.19 -30.52
N GLU A 152 6.34 -6.33 -31.01
CA GLU A 152 5.15 -7.01 -30.51
C GLU A 152 5.63 -8.28 -29.78
N GLY A 153 5.95 -8.16 -28.49
CA GLY A 153 6.42 -9.33 -27.72
C GLY A 153 7.22 -9.07 -26.45
N PHE A 154 7.16 -7.86 -25.88
CA PHE A 154 7.78 -7.58 -24.59
C PHE A 154 6.77 -7.83 -23.46
N ASP A 155 6.95 -8.93 -22.73
CA ASP A 155 6.19 -9.19 -21.51
C ASP A 155 6.84 -8.39 -20.34
N PRO A 156 6.12 -7.44 -19.72
CA PRO A 156 6.64 -6.63 -18.61
C PRO A 156 7.00 -7.43 -17.35
N ASN A 157 6.70 -8.73 -17.31
CA ASN A 157 6.92 -9.58 -16.13
C ASN A 157 8.31 -10.22 -16.05
N ASP A 158 9.13 -10.14 -17.10
CA ASP A 158 10.47 -10.78 -17.15
C ASP A 158 11.65 -9.81 -16.87
N ILE A 159 11.37 -8.60 -16.39
CA ILE A 159 12.41 -7.61 -16.02
C ILE A 159 12.64 -7.65 -14.51
N PRO A 160 13.89 -7.81 -14.03
CA PRO A 160 14.20 -7.70 -12.60
C PRO A 160 13.81 -6.33 -12.05
N VAL A 161 13.19 -6.36 -10.86
CA VAL A 161 12.39 -5.29 -10.24
C VAL A 161 13.12 -3.94 -10.14
N ASP A 162 14.46 -3.92 -10.05
CA ASP A 162 15.27 -2.70 -9.91
C ASP A 162 15.45 -1.89 -11.21
N MET A 163 15.17 -2.46 -12.39
CA MET A 163 15.24 -1.73 -13.67
C MET A 163 13.87 -1.19 -14.11
N ARG A 164 12.80 -1.49 -13.37
CA ARG A 164 11.43 -1.09 -13.71
C ARG A 164 11.23 0.43 -13.60
N ASP A 165 11.76 1.08 -12.57
CA ASP A 165 11.52 2.51 -12.33
C ASP A 165 12.33 3.43 -13.27
N ILE A 166 13.51 3.00 -13.72
CA ILE A 166 14.34 3.74 -14.68
C ILE A 166 13.87 3.50 -16.12
N PHE A 167 13.42 2.28 -16.43
CA PHE A 167 12.84 1.96 -17.73
C PHE A 167 11.42 2.54 -17.88
N GLU A 168 10.62 2.63 -16.80
CA GLU A 168 9.31 3.30 -16.81
C GLU A 168 9.44 4.81 -17.04
N GLY A 169 10.52 5.45 -16.57
CA GLY A 169 10.83 6.86 -16.84
C GLY A 169 11.28 7.16 -18.27
N ILE A 170 12.01 6.25 -18.92
CA ILE A 170 12.57 6.43 -20.28
C ILE A 170 11.63 5.89 -21.37
N PHE A 171 10.96 4.76 -21.15
CA PHE A 171 10.08 4.14 -22.15
C PHE A 171 8.70 4.81 -22.22
N SER A 172 8.29 5.54 -21.17
CA SER A 172 7.13 6.45 -21.20
C SER A 172 7.35 7.66 -22.13
N GLY A 173 8.61 7.97 -22.48
CA GLY A 173 8.96 9.06 -23.39
C GLY A 173 9.12 8.67 -24.87
N PHE A 174 9.27 7.39 -25.20
CA PHE A 174 9.70 6.96 -26.54
C PHE A 174 8.76 5.94 -27.23
N GLY A 175 7.79 5.37 -26.51
CA GLY A 175 6.71 4.58 -27.10
C GLY A 175 5.58 5.47 -27.62
N GLY A 176 5.47 5.61 -28.94
CA GLY A 176 4.42 6.35 -29.63
C GLY A 176 3.00 5.85 -29.33
N GLY A 177 2.44 6.35 -28.23
CA GLY A 177 1.04 6.20 -27.82
C GLY A 177 0.45 7.58 -27.49
N GLY A 178 0.58 8.52 -28.41
CA GLY A 178 0.08 9.87 -28.26
C GLY A 178 -1.45 9.92 -28.13
N GLY A 179 -1.92 10.20 -26.91
CA GLY A 179 -2.88 11.29 -26.69
C GLY A 179 -4.31 11.11 -27.16
N ARG A 180 -5.03 10.10 -26.65
CA ARG A 180 -6.31 10.43 -26.02
C ARG A 180 -5.99 10.77 -24.58
N ARG A 181 -6.32 11.98 -24.10
CA ARG A 181 -6.60 12.15 -22.67
C ARG A 181 -7.80 11.26 -22.34
N ALA A 182 -7.49 10.00 -22.08
CA ALA A 182 -8.45 8.97 -21.77
C ALA A 182 -9.18 9.43 -20.51
N LYS A 183 -10.49 9.21 -20.50
CA LYS A 183 -11.35 9.47 -19.36
C LYS A 183 -10.65 8.99 -18.08
N THR A 184 -10.23 9.93 -17.23
CA THR A 184 -9.43 9.59 -16.06
C THR A 184 -10.33 8.91 -15.03
N LYS A 185 -9.92 7.74 -14.56
CA LYS A 185 -10.59 7.06 -13.45
C LYS A 185 -10.60 8.01 -12.24
N GLY A 186 -11.69 8.02 -11.50
CA GLY A 186 -11.75 8.73 -10.22
C GLY A 186 -10.81 8.10 -9.19
N ASP A 187 -10.37 8.92 -8.25
CA ASP A 187 -9.47 8.52 -7.18
C ASP A 187 -10.21 7.59 -6.21
N ASP A 188 -9.48 6.63 -5.65
CA ASP A 188 -10.02 5.78 -4.58
C ASP A 188 -9.99 6.59 -3.26
N VAL A 189 -11.06 6.51 -2.47
CA VAL A 189 -11.24 7.31 -1.25
C VAL A 189 -11.20 6.38 -0.05
N GLU A 190 -10.45 6.73 0.99
CA GLU A 190 -10.45 6.01 2.26
C GLU A 190 -11.18 6.82 3.34
N VAL A 191 -12.13 6.20 4.03
CA VAL A 191 -12.88 6.85 5.12
C VAL A 191 -12.81 5.96 6.38
N PRO A 192 -12.34 6.49 7.52
CA PRO A 192 -12.36 5.76 8.78
C PRO A 192 -13.80 5.66 9.31
N LEU A 193 -14.23 4.46 9.65
CA LEU A 193 -15.56 4.18 10.18
C LEU A 193 -15.45 3.66 11.61
N ARG A 194 -15.90 4.47 12.58
CA ARG A 194 -15.94 4.07 13.99
C ARG A 194 -17.22 3.31 14.29
N ILE A 195 -17.09 2.12 14.85
CA ILE A 195 -18.21 1.29 15.32
C ILE A 195 -17.98 0.83 16.75
N ASN A 196 -19.06 0.56 17.47
CA ASN A 196 -18.97 -0.01 18.82
C ASN A 196 -18.73 -1.52 18.75
N PHE A 197 -18.22 -2.09 19.84
CA PHE A 197 -17.97 -3.52 19.94
C PHE A 197 -19.22 -4.37 19.62
N HIS A 198 -20.36 -4.04 20.24
CA HIS A 198 -21.63 -4.73 19.98
C HIS A 198 -22.11 -4.60 18.51
N GLU A 199 -21.89 -3.45 17.88
CA GLU A 199 -22.22 -3.24 16.46
C GLU A 199 -21.34 -4.11 15.55
N ALA A 200 -20.05 -4.23 15.88
CA ALA A 200 -19.12 -5.09 15.15
C ALA A 200 -19.49 -6.58 15.26
N VAL A 201 -19.97 -7.02 16.43
CA VAL A 201 -20.37 -8.41 16.67
C VAL A 201 -21.67 -8.76 15.97
N ASN A 202 -22.70 -7.90 16.09
CA ASN A 202 -24.03 -8.18 15.55
C ASN A 202 -24.18 -7.81 14.06
N GLY A 203 -23.31 -6.95 13.55
CA GLY A 203 -23.48 -6.30 12.26
C GLY A 203 -24.46 -5.14 12.37
N CYS A 204 -24.28 -4.13 11.53
CA CYS A 204 -25.15 -2.95 11.52
C CYS A 204 -25.19 -2.29 10.14
N GLU A 205 -26.24 -1.52 9.89
CA GLU A 205 -26.31 -0.62 8.75
C GLU A 205 -25.96 0.79 9.24
N LYS A 206 -24.97 1.43 8.61
CA LYS A 206 -24.57 2.81 8.94
C LYS A 206 -24.63 3.71 7.72
N ASP A 207 -25.15 4.91 7.94
CA ASP A 207 -25.08 6.00 6.98
C ASP A 207 -23.77 6.76 7.18
N ILE A 208 -22.96 6.81 6.12
CA ILE A 208 -21.67 7.49 6.11
C ILE A 208 -21.79 8.70 5.20
N SER A 209 -21.39 9.86 5.70
CA SER A 209 -21.24 11.07 4.90
C SER A 209 -19.79 11.47 4.79
N TYR A 210 -19.29 11.64 3.58
CA TYR A 210 -17.92 12.10 3.35
C TYR A 210 -17.86 13.11 2.20
N MET A 211 -16.88 14.00 2.27
CA MET A 211 -16.58 14.97 1.21
C MET A 211 -15.80 14.27 0.09
N GLY A 212 -16.32 14.35 -1.14
CA GLY A 212 -15.67 13.78 -2.32
C GLY A 212 -16.00 14.54 -3.60
N LYS A 213 -15.39 14.12 -4.70
CA LYS A 213 -15.70 14.61 -6.05
C LYS A 213 -16.94 13.87 -6.55
N LEU A 214 -18.01 14.60 -6.82
CA LEU A 214 -19.27 14.11 -7.36
C LEU A 214 -19.39 14.45 -8.85
N PRO A 215 -20.11 13.65 -9.65
CA PRO A 215 -20.44 14.05 -11.01
C PRO A 215 -21.31 15.31 -10.96
N CYS A 216 -21.00 16.29 -11.81
CA CYS A 216 -21.77 17.53 -11.87
C CYS A 216 -23.25 17.21 -12.18
N PRO A 217 -24.24 17.69 -11.39
CA PRO A 217 -25.64 17.34 -11.57
C PRO A 217 -26.21 17.87 -12.90
N THR A 218 -25.69 18.98 -13.42
CA THR A 218 -26.16 19.59 -14.66
C THR A 218 -25.66 18.90 -15.94
N CYS A 219 -24.45 18.35 -15.94
CA CYS A 219 -23.83 17.75 -17.14
C CYS A 219 -23.51 16.26 -17.00
N HIS A 220 -23.77 15.68 -15.83
CA HIS A 220 -23.52 14.27 -15.49
C HIS A 220 -22.10 13.77 -15.85
N GLY A 221 -21.08 14.62 -15.69
CA GLY A 221 -19.69 14.27 -16.00
C GLY A 221 -19.22 14.60 -17.41
N SER A 222 -20.09 15.05 -18.31
CA SER A 222 -19.71 15.37 -19.70
C SER A 222 -18.89 16.67 -19.83
N GLY A 223 -19.00 17.58 -18.87
CA GLY A 223 -18.36 18.90 -18.90
C GLY A 223 -19.04 19.89 -19.88
N ALA A 224 -20.00 19.45 -20.67
CA ALA A 224 -20.74 20.27 -21.62
C ALA A 224 -22.04 20.83 -21.01
N ALA A 225 -22.50 21.99 -21.49
CA ALA A 225 -23.80 22.53 -21.09
C ALA A 225 -24.94 21.55 -21.45
N ALA A 226 -26.04 21.58 -20.70
CA ALA A 226 -27.18 20.68 -20.90
C ALA A 226 -27.69 20.75 -22.36
N GLY A 227 -27.73 19.60 -23.05
CA GLY A 227 -28.15 19.50 -24.45
C GLY A 227 -27.05 19.76 -25.50
N SER A 228 -25.89 20.32 -25.10
CA SER A 228 -24.73 20.46 -25.99
C SER A 228 -23.93 19.16 -26.02
N LYS A 229 -23.55 18.71 -27.22
CA LYS A 229 -22.72 17.51 -27.42
C LYS A 229 -21.31 17.93 -27.78
N ALA A 230 -20.33 17.19 -27.28
CA ALA A 230 -18.94 17.38 -27.68
C ALA A 230 -18.81 17.08 -29.18
N LYS A 231 -18.36 18.06 -29.96
CA LYS A 231 -18.13 17.89 -31.40
C LYS A 231 -16.76 17.26 -31.61
N LYS A 232 -16.61 16.39 -32.60
CA LYS A 232 -15.28 15.89 -32.99
C LYS A 232 -14.40 17.07 -33.39
N CYS A 233 -13.17 17.10 -32.90
CA CYS A 233 -12.22 18.13 -33.27
C CYS A 233 -11.96 18.02 -34.79
N PRO A 234 -12.20 19.07 -35.60
CA PRO A 234 -12.02 19.01 -37.04
C PRO A 234 -10.55 18.92 -37.44
N ARG A 235 -9.64 19.39 -36.59
CA ARG A 235 -8.19 19.45 -36.87
C ARG A 235 -7.49 18.11 -36.71
N CYS A 236 -7.92 17.28 -35.76
CA CYS A 236 -7.37 15.94 -35.55
C CYS A 236 -8.39 14.82 -35.80
N ASN A 237 -9.58 15.13 -36.33
CA ASN A 237 -10.67 14.18 -36.58
C ASN A 237 -11.02 13.23 -35.41
N GLY A 238 -10.87 13.70 -34.16
CA GLY A 238 -11.10 12.85 -32.99
C GLY A 238 -9.90 12.04 -32.48
N GLN A 239 -8.73 12.18 -33.10
CA GLN A 239 -7.51 11.46 -32.73
C GLN A 239 -6.77 12.08 -31.54
N GLY A 240 -6.93 13.38 -31.28
CA GLY A 240 -6.29 14.09 -30.16
C GLY A 240 -4.82 14.47 -30.40
N ILE A 241 -4.18 13.90 -31.42
CA ILE A 241 -2.81 14.21 -31.80
C ILE A 241 -2.72 14.84 -33.20
N GLU A 242 -1.74 15.71 -33.38
CA GLU A 242 -1.33 16.27 -34.66
C GLU A 242 0.10 15.78 -34.96
N GLN A 243 0.30 15.15 -36.12
CA GLN A 243 1.63 14.82 -36.60
C GLN A 243 2.23 16.06 -37.26
N ILE A 244 3.29 16.60 -36.67
CA ILE A 244 4.05 17.69 -37.27
C ILE A 244 5.24 17.05 -37.96
N ALA A 245 5.30 17.16 -39.29
CA ALA A 245 6.44 16.70 -40.07
C ALA A 245 7.60 17.69 -39.88
N HIS A 246 8.57 17.32 -39.05
CA HIS A 246 9.87 17.98 -38.97
C HIS A 246 10.94 17.02 -39.45
N GLY A 247 11.35 17.17 -40.71
CA GLY A 247 12.34 16.30 -41.35
C GLY A 247 11.82 14.89 -41.59
N PHE A 248 12.72 13.90 -41.52
CA PHE A 248 12.45 12.50 -41.86
C PHE A 248 11.74 11.70 -40.74
N ILE A 249 11.46 12.31 -39.58
CA ILE A 249 10.82 11.64 -38.44
C ILE A 249 9.54 12.40 -38.07
N PRO A 250 8.35 11.81 -38.22
CA PRO A 250 7.10 12.45 -37.81
C PRO A 250 7.04 12.55 -36.28
N ILE A 251 6.92 13.77 -35.75
CA ILE A 251 6.75 14.00 -34.32
C ILE A 251 5.25 14.16 -34.04
N ALA A 252 4.69 13.25 -33.24
CA ALA A 252 3.31 13.37 -32.77
C ALA A 252 3.25 14.36 -31.60
N THR A 253 2.49 15.43 -31.75
CA THR A 253 2.25 16.44 -30.72
C THR A 253 0.77 16.50 -30.36
N GLN A 254 0.42 17.04 -29.20
CA GLN A 254 -0.99 17.20 -28.81
C GLN A 254 -1.68 18.19 -29.77
N CYS A 255 -2.90 17.87 -30.20
CA CYS A 255 -3.67 18.75 -31.07
C CYS A 255 -3.89 20.10 -30.39
N ARG A 256 -3.46 21.19 -31.04
CA ARG A 256 -3.47 22.54 -30.43
C ARG A 256 -4.89 23.06 -30.19
N GLN A 257 -5.86 22.55 -30.94
CA GLN A 257 -7.24 22.99 -30.87
C GLN A 257 -8.07 22.27 -29.80
N CYS A 258 -7.79 20.99 -29.50
CA CYS A 258 -8.51 20.22 -28.48
C CYS A 258 -7.65 19.80 -27.28
N GLY A 259 -6.36 20.16 -27.26
CA GLY A 259 -5.45 19.85 -26.15
C GLY A 259 -5.29 18.35 -25.87
N GLY A 260 -5.40 17.48 -26.88
CA GLY A 260 -5.30 16.03 -26.69
C GLY A 260 -6.61 15.27 -26.46
N GLU A 261 -7.77 15.95 -26.50
CA GLU A 261 -9.04 15.32 -26.14
C GLU A 261 -9.80 14.70 -27.31
N GLY A 262 -9.50 15.12 -28.54
CA GLY A 262 -10.18 14.66 -29.75
C GLY A 262 -11.60 15.22 -29.91
N THR A 263 -12.22 15.75 -28.86
CA THR A 263 -13.50 16.43 -28.92
C THR A 263 -13.40 17.84 -28.36
N ILE A 264 -14.16 18.77 -28.95
CA ILE A 264 -14.27 20.14 -28.49
C ILE A 264 -15.67 20.32 -27.92
N ILE A 265 -15.73 20.80 -26.69
CA ILE A 265 -16.96 21.23 -26.05
C ILE A 265 -17.16 22.70 -26.47
N SER A 266 -18.19 22.97 -27.28
CA SER A 266 -18.51 24.33 -27.71
C SER A 266 -18.97 25.20 -26.54
N ASP A 267 -19.82 24.63 -25.68
CA ASP A 267 -20.41 25.34 -24.54
C ASP A 267 -20.05 24.61 -23.24
N PRO A 268 -19.07 25.12 -22.46
CA PRO A 268 -18.71 24.50 -21.19
C PRO A 268 -19.86 24.62 -20.19
N CYS A 269 -20.04 23.59 -19.36
CA CYS A 269 -21.05 23.62 -18.31
C CYS A 269 -20.75 24.75 -17.31
N GLY A 270 -21.72 25.63 -17.04
CA GLY A 270 -21.55 26.75 -16.10
C GLY A 270 -21.27 26.33 -14.65
N THR A 271 -21.88 25.22 -14.19
CA THR A 271 -21.77 24.76 -12.79
C THR A 271 -20.39 24.18 -12.47
N CYS A 272 -19.81 23.39 -13.40
CA CYS A 272 -18.48 22.77 -13.22
C CYS A 272 -17.38 23.41 -14.06
N LYS A 273 -17.70 24.49 -14.80
CA LYS A 273 -16.79 25.22 -15.70
C LYS A 273 -16.00 24.29 -16.65
N GLY A 274 -16.67 23.27 -17.19
CA GLY A 274 -16.05 22.31 -18.11
C GLY A 274 -15.30 21.13 -17.46
N GLN A 275 -15.20 21.05 -16.13
CA GLN A 275 -14.48 19.98 -15.44
C GLN A 275 -15.26 18.66 -15.36
N GLY A 276 -16.59 18.73 -15.35
CA GLY A 276 -17.50 17.57 -15.24
C GLY A 276 -17.73 17.05 -13.82
N ILE A 277 -16.94 17.51 -12.85
CA ILE A 277 -17.03 17.12 -11.43
C ILE A 277 -17.22 18.35 -10.54
N ILE A 278 -17.80 18.15 -9.35
CA ILE A 278 -17.95 19.16 -8.30
C ILE A 278 -17.57 18.54 -6.96
N SER A 279 -17.04 19.32 -6.02
CA SER A 279 -16.81 18.86 -4.65
C SER A 279 -18.11 18.94 -3.86
N GLY A 280 -18.49 17.89 -3.15
CA GLY A 280 -19.68 17.90 -2.31
C GLY A 280 -19.73 16.73 -1.33
N ASN A 281 -20.71 16.76 -0.44
CA ASN A 281 -20.91 15.73 0.56
C ASN A 281 -21.75 14.58 -0.03
N ARG A 282 -21.22 13.36 0.01
CA ARG A 282 -21.91 12.15 -0.44
C ARG A 282 -22.38 11.36 0.77
N LYS A 283 -23.65 10.96 0.78
CA LYS A 283 -24.22 10.06 1.79
C LYS A 283 -24.39 8.67 1.18
N ILE A 284 -23.92 7.64 1.87
CA ILE A 284 -24.05 6.25 1.45
C ILE A 284 -24.43 5.42 2.67
N GLN A 285 -25.47 4.60 2.51
CA GLN A 285 -25.80 3.57 3.49
C GLN A 285 -24.97 2.32 3.21
N VAL A 286 -24.28 1.82 4.24
CA VAL A 286 -23.38 0.68 4.12
C VAL A 286 -23.77 -0.37 5.15
N LYS A 287 -23.93 -1.60 4.67
CA LYS A 287 -24.17 -2.76 5.51
C LYS A 287 -22.84 -3.38 5.95
N ILE A 288 -22.57 -3.31 7.24
CA ILE A 288 -21.38 -3.90 7.86
C ILE A 288 -21.74 -5.33 8.29
N PRO A 289 -21.02 -6.35 7.80
CA PRO A 289 -21.30 -7.73 8.18
C PRO A 289 -21.02 -7.95 9.67
N ALA A 290 -21.72 -8.92 10.26
CA ALA A 290 -21.48 -9.36 11.62
C ALA A 290 -20.08 -9.99 11.74
N GLY A 291 -19.41 -9.74 12.87
CA GLY A 291 -18.12 -10.32 13.19
C GLY A 291 -16.91 -9.60 12.60
N VAL A 292 -17.05 -8.38 12.11
CA VAL A 292 -15.93 -7.59 11.58
C VAL A 292 -14.88 -7.33 12.65
N ASP A 293 -13.60 -7.52 12.30
CA ASP A 293 -12.44 -7.22 13.15
C ASP A 293 -12.04 -5.74 13.10
N ASP A 294 -11.27 -5.31 14.10
CA ASP A 294 -10.64 -3.99 14.09
C ASP A 294 -9.61 -3.89 12.96
N GLY A 295 -9.59 -2.75 12.26
CA GLY A 295 -8.71 -2.53 11.11
C GLY A 295 -9.18 -3.20 9.81
N ALA A 296 -10.35 -3.85 9.79
CA ALA A 296 -10.91 -4.43 8.58
C ALA A 296 -11.21 -3.36 7.53
N ASN A 297 -10.92 -3.67 6.26
CA ASN A 297 -11.17 -2.80 5.12
C ASN A 297 -12.37 -3.30 4.30
N ILE A 298 -13.45 -2.52 4.27
CA ILE A 298 -14.64 -2.81 3.45
C ILE A 298 -14.55 -2.02 2.16
N ARG A 299 -14.54 -2.71 1.02
CA ARG A 299 -14.46 -2.08 -0.31
C ARG A 299 -15.84 -1.91 -0.93
N LEU A 300 -16.19 -0.68 -1.28
CA LEU A 300 -17.38 -0.33 -2.03
C LEU A 300 -17.00 0.13 -3.45
N VAL A 301 -17.34 -0.70 -4.43
CA VAL A 301 -16.94 -0.49 -5.82
C VAL A 301 -17.69 0.67 -6.45
N GLY A 302 -16.98 1.58 -7.11
CA GLY A 302 -17.57 2.74 -7.81
C GLY A 302 -18.18 3.80 -6.89
N GLN A 303 -17.96 3.68 -5.57
CA GLN A 303 -18.46 4.60 -4.56
C GLN A 303 -17.41 5.62 -4.10
N GLY A 304 -16.23 5.68 -4.73
CA GLY A 304 -15.19 6.69 -4.49
C GLY A 304 -15.43 7.97 -5.30
N ASP A 305 -14.35 8.69 -5.61
CA ASP A 305 -14.45 9.95 -6.35
C ASP A 305 -14.91 9.74 -7.80
N ALA A 306 -15.65 10.72 -8.33
CA ALA A 306 -16.07 10.72 -9.72
C ALA A 306 -14.89 10.91 -10.66
N GLY A 307 -14.84 10.11 -11.73
CA GLY A 307 -13.85 10.26 -12.78
C GLY A 307 -14.07 11.52 -13.61
N MET A 308 -12.97 12.13 -14.06
CA MET A 308 -13.04 13.32 -14.90
C MET A 308 -13.55 12.96 -16.30
N LYS A 309 -14.35 13.87 -16.90
CA LYS A 309 -14.84 13.75 -18.29
C LYS A 309 -15.57 12.43 -18.60
N GLY A 310 -16.36 11.96 -17.64
CA GLY A 310 -17.13 10.71 -17.75
C GLY A 310 -16.27 9.45 -17.56
N GLY A 311 -15.14 9.56 -16.86
CA GLY A 311 -14.35 8.42 -16.39
C GLY A 311 -15.09 7.61 -15.33
N LYS A 312 -14.71 6.34 -15.19
CA LYS A 312 -15.28 5.46 -14.16
C LYS A 312 -14.95 6.01 -12.77
N PRO A 313 -15.89 5.99 -11.82
CA PRO A 313 -15.61 6.40 -10.45
C PRO A 313 -14.58 5.46 -9.79
N GLY A 314 -13.87 6.00 -8.80
CA GLY A 314 -13.01 5.24 -7.91
C GLY A 314 -13.79 4.35 -6.94
N ASN A 315 -13.06 3.63 -6.10
CA ASN A 315 -13.62 2.82 -5.02
C ASN A 315 -13.58 3.57 -3.69
N LEU A 316 -14.51 3.24 -2.80
CA LEU A 316 -14.49 3.71 -1.42
C LEU A 316 -14.02 2.57 -0.51
N PHE A 317 -12.95 2.79 0.22
CA PHE A 317 -12.45 1.88 1.24
C PHE A 317 -12.84 2.42 2.61
N LEU A 318 -13.60 1.63 3.35
CA LEU A 318 -13.96 1.94 4.72
C LEU A 318 -13.03 1.17 5.64
N ARG A 319 -12.17 1.89 6.35
CA ARG A 319 -11.33 1.30 7.39
C ARG A 319 -12.11 1.30 8.69
N VAL A 320 -12.49 0.12 9.15
CA VAL A 320 -13.29 -0.05 10.36
C VAL A 320 -12.39 0.08 11.59
N HIS A 321 -12.84 0.90 12.53
CA HIS A 321 -12.24 1.04 13.86
C HIS A 321 -13.28 0.65 14.91
N VAL A 322 -13.01 -0.44 15.63
CA VAL A 322 -13.90 -0.96 16.66
C VAL A 322 -13.50 -0.37 18.01
N SER A 323 -14.40 0.38 18.63
CA SER A 323 -14.20 0.88 19.98
C SER A 323 -14.16 -0.28 20.99
N PRO A 324 -13.18 -0.34 21.90
CA PRO A 324 -13.07 -1.39 22.88
C PRO A 324 -14.25 -1.36 23.87
N ASP A 325 -14.69 -2.53 24.31
CA ASP A 325 -15.69 -2.68 25.36
C ASP A 325 -15.02 -2.76 26.75
N LYS A 326 -15.75 -2.40 27.80
CA LYS A 326 -15.29 -2.53 29.19
C LYS A 326 -15.41 -3.96 29.71
N VAL A 327 -16.40 -4.70 29.24
CA VAL A 327 -16.74 -6.04 29.74
C VAL A 327 -16.14 -7.13 28.85
N PHE A 328 -16.13 -6.90 27.54
CA PHE A 328 -15.72 -7.91 26.56
C PHE A 328 -14.38 -7.55 25.93
N LYS A 329 -13.44 -8.50 26.00
CA LYS A 329 -12.15 -8.45 25.30
C LYS A 329 -12.18 -9.45 24.15
N ARG A 330 -12.01 -9.00 22.91
CA ARG A 330 -12.02 -9.87 21.74
C ARG A 330 -10.63 -10.42 21.44
N ASP A 331 -10.57 -11.71 21.18
CA ASP A 331 -9.39 -12.42 20.67
C ASP A 331 -9.79 -13.27 19.46
N GLY A 332 -9.65 -12.68 18.26
CA GLY A 332 -10.14 -13.25 17.01
C GLY A 332 -11.66 -13.51 17.05
N VAL A 333 -12.06 -14.77 16.92
CA VAL A 333 -13.47 -15.21 17.01
C VAL A 333 -13.93 -15.43 18.47
N ASN A 334 -12.98 -15.53 19.39
CA ASN A 334 -13.26 -15.76 20.79
C ASN A 334 -13.42 -14.45 21.55
N VAL A 335 -14.14 -14.51 22.66
CA VAL A 335 -14.33 -13.37 23.56
C VAL A 335 -13.93 -13.79 24.96
N HIS A 336 -13.29 -12.89 25.68
CA HIS A 336 -12.88 -13.03 27.06
C HIS A 336 -13.62 -12.01 27.93
N THR A 337 -14.11 -12.46 29.07
CA THR A 337 -14.73 -11.59 30.08
C THR A 337 -14.17 -11.93 31.44
N ASP A 338 -13.82 -10.89 32.18
CA ASP A 338 -13.32 -11.01 33.54
C ASP A 338 -14.50 -10.79 34.48
N ILE A 339 -14.80 -11.80 35.30
CA ILE A 339 -15.95 -11.77 36.20
C ILE A 339 -15.45 -11.77 37.64
N PRO A 340 -15.77 -10.72 38.42
CA PRO A 340 -15.42 -10.68 39.82
C PRO A 340 -16.25 -11.72 40.59
N VAL A 341 -15.57 -12.56 41.35
CA VAL A 341 -16.16 -13.57 42.24
C VAL A 341 -15.71 -13.28 43.66
N THR A 342 -16.61 -13.41 44.62
CA THR A 342 -16.27 -13.21 46.04
C THR A 342 -15.46 -14.39 46.57
N LEU A 343 -14.62 -14.15 47.58
CA LEU A 343 -13.86 -15.21 48.26
C LEU A 343 -14.76 -16.38 48.72
N ALA A 344 -15.91 -16.07 49.32
CA ALA A 344 -16.86 -17.08 49.77
C ALA A 344 -17.40 -17.94 48.63
N GLN A 345 -17.74 -17.34 47.48
CA GLN A 345 -18.21 -18.07 46.30
C GLN A 345 -17.12 -18.90 45.64
N ALA A 346 -15.86 -18.43 45.66
CA ALA A 346 -14.74 -19.20 45.12
C ALA A 346 -14.47 -20.47 45.95
N VAL A 347 -14.57 -20.38 47.29
CA VAL A 347 -14.36 -21.54 48.17
C VAL A 347 -15.57 -22.46 48.21
N LEU A 348 -16.75 -21.93 48.52
CA LEU A 348 -17.97 -22.74 48.74
C LEU A 348 -18.63 -23.17 47.42
N GLY A 349 -18.27 -22.52 46.31
CA GLY A 349 -19.02 -22.59 45.06
C GLY A 349 -20.26 -21.70 45.10
N GLY A 350 -20.91 -21.55 43.95
CA GLY A 350 -22.10 -20.73 43.82
C GLY A 350 -22.56 -20.58 42.38
N THR A 351 -23.40 -19.58 42.14
CA THR A 351 -23.84 -19.19 40.80
C THR A 351 -23.57 -17.72 40.57
N VAL A 352 -23.12 -17.38 39.35
CA VAL A 352 -22.87 -16.00 38.93
C VAL A 352 -23.54 -15.77 37.58
N LYS A 353 -24.14 -14.59 37.42
CA LYS A 353 -24.76 -14.17 36.16
C LYS A 353 -23.71 -13.55 35.25
N VAL A 354 -23.63 -14.05 34.03
CA VAL A 354 -22.64 -13.62 33.05
C VAL A 354 -23.34 -13.00 31.84
N PRO A 355 -23.00 -11.75 31.46
CA PRO A 355 -23.53 -11.16 30.25
C PRO A 355 -22.95 -11.85 29.03
N THR A 356 -23.81 -12.24 28.08
CA THR A 356 -23.41 -12.78 26.78
C THR A 356 -23.49 -11.72 25.69
N LEU A 357 -22.81 -11.95 24.57
CA LEU A 357 -22.83 -11.06 23.39
C LEU A 357 -24.24 -10.84 22.81
N SER A 358 -25.15 -11.79 23.03
CA SER A 358 -26.54 -11.72 22.57
C SER A 358 -27.42 -10.81 23.43
N GLY A 359 -26.90 -10.29 24.55
CA GLY A 359 -27.64 -9.49 25.53
C GLY A 359 -28.41 -10.31 26.57
N ALA A 360 -28.37 -11.65 26.48
CA ALA A 360 -28.93 -12.53 27.51
C ALA A 360 -27.91 -12.75 28.63
N GLU A 361 -28.37 -12.74 29.88
CA GLU A 361 -27.56 -13.18 31.03
C GLU A 361 -27.70 -14.69 31.18
N VAL A 362 -26.55 -15.38 31.30
CA VAL A 362 -26.52 -16.82 31.55
C VAL A 362 -25.99 -17.05 32.96
N GLU A 363 -26.71 -17.86 33.73
CA GLU A 363 -26.26 -18.31 35.04
C GLU A 363 -25.21 -19.41 34.89
N ILE A 364 -24.04 -19.18 35.48
CA ILE A 364 -22.93 -20.11 35.46
C ILE A 364 -22.64 -20.57 36.87
N LYS A 365 -22.55 -21.89 37.03
CA LYS A 365 -22.14 -22.51 38.27
C LYS A 365 -20.62 -22.38 38.44
N VAL A 366 -20.21 -21.74 39.54
CA VAL A 366 -18.83 -21.67 40.00
C VAL A 366 -18.59 -22.91 40.88
N PRO A 367 -17.65 -23.80 40.51
CA PRO A 367 -17.33 -24.96 41.32
C PRO A 367 -16.67 -24.55 42.65
N PRO A 368 -16.85 -25.32 43.73
CA PRO A 368 -16.11 -25.08 44.97
C PRO A 368 -14.61 -25.28 44.74
N GLY A 369 -13.78 -24.45 45.37
CA GLY A 369 -12.33 -24.47 45.22
C GLY A 369 -11.82 -23.83 43.92
N THR A 370 -12.61 -22.97 43.28
CA THR A 370 -12.22 -22.26 42.03
C THR A 370 -10.96 -21.44 42.28
N GLN A 371 -9.95 -21.63 41.43
CA GLN A 371 -8.69 -20.90 41.53
C GLN A 371 -8.76 -19.54 40.80
N PRO A 372 -7.98 -18.54 41.23
CA PRO A 372 -7.79 -17.31 40.46
C PRO A 372 -7.30 -17.64 39.03
N GLU A 373 -7.81 -16.94 38.02
CA GLU A 373 -7.51 -17.17 36.59
C GLU A 373 -8.03 -18.52 36.03
N GLU A 374 -8.78 -19.30 36.82
CA GLU A 374 -9.49 -20.45 36.28
C GLU A 374 -10.51 -19.99 35.23
N LYS A 375 -10.52 -20.67 34.09
CA LYS A 375 -11.33 -20.30 32.94
C LYS A 375 -12.49 -21.27 32.74
N ARG A 376 -13.69 -20.74 32.53
CA ARG A 376 -14.85 -21.50 32.05
C ARG A 376 -15.16 -21.13 30.61
N VAL A 377 -15.50 -22.13 29.80
CA VAL A 377 -15.78 -21.94 28.37
C VAL A 377 -17.27 -22.12 28.11
N LEU A 378 -17.90 -21.10 27.55
CA LEU A 378 -19.21 -21.20 26.91
C LEU A 378 -19.01 -21.43 25.41
N ARG A 379 -19.34 -22.64 24.97
CA ARG A 379 -19.23 -23.03 23.56
C ARG A 379 -20.25 -22.26 22.71
N ASN A 380 -19.84 -21.88 21.50
CA ASN A 380 -20.65 -21.18 20.48
C ASN A 380 -21.27 -19.84 20.92
N GLN A 381 -20.73 -19.21 21.98
CA GLN A 381 -21.15 -17.90 22.47
C GLN A 381 -20.16 -16.78 22.15
N GLY A 382 -19.19 -17.02 21.26
CA GLY A 382 -18.25 -16.01 20.76
C GLY A 382 -18.76 -15.23 19.55
N VAL A 383 -17.84 -14.55 18.87
CA VAL A 383 -18.14 -13.76 17.67
C VAL A 383 -18.34 -14.68 16.46
N SER A 384 -19.23 -14.29 15.55
CA SER A 384 -19.42 -15.00 14.28
C SER A 384 -18.22 -14.75 13.35
N ALA A 385 -17.74 -15.78 12.66
CA ALA A 385 -16.69 -15.60 11.65
C ALA A 385 -17.22 -14.83 10.42
N VAL A 386 -16.43 -13.87 9.93
CA VAL A 386 -16.82 -13.07 8.75
C VAL A 386 -16.97 -13.97 7.53
N GLY A 387 -18.13 -13.92 6.87
CA GLY A 387 -18.40 -14.69 5.65
C GLY A 387 -18.80 -16.16 5.86
N GLN A 388 -18.84 -16.65 7.11
CA GLN A 388 -19.31 -18.00 7.43
C GLN A 388 -20.49 -17.96 8.41
N PRO A 389 -21.73 -17.88 7.91
CA PRO A 389 -22.93 -17.89 8.75
C PRO A 389 -23.02 -19.21 9.54
N GLY A 390 -23.08 -19.13 10.87
CA GLY A 390 -23.28 -20.28 11.76
C GLY A 390 -22.04 -20.71 12.54
N THR A 391 -20.83 -20.39 12.08
CA THR A 391 -19.61 -20.65 12.86
C THR A 391 -19.37 -19.50 13.84
N LYS A 392 -19.53 -19.80 15.13
CA LYS A 392 -19.26 -18.88 16.23
C LYS A 392 -18.06 -19.36 17.04
N GLY A 393 -17.26 -18.42 17.53
CA GLY A 393 -16.21 -18.73 18.49
C GLY A 393 -16.75 -19.07 19.87
N HIS A 394 -15.88 -19.05 20.86
CA HIS A 394 -16.20 -19.37 22.25
C HIS A 394 -16.08 -18.14 23.14
N HIS A 395 -16.85 -18.13 24.24
CA HIS A 395 -16.75 -17.12 25.28
C HIS A 395 -16.03 -17.72 26.48
N TYR A 396 -14.82 -17.22 26.73
CA TYR A 396 -13.99 -17.56 27.87
C TYR A 396 -14.28 -16.61 29.02
N ILE A 397 -14.52 -17.20 30.18
CA ILE A 397 -14.87 -16.48 31.38
C ILE A 397 -13.76 -16.72 32.37
N HIS A 398 -13.09 -15.65 32.75
CA HIS A 398 -12.02 -15.68 33.74
C HIS A 398 -12.60 -15.29 35.09
N PHE A 399 -12.50 -16.21 36.05
CA PHE A 399 -12.92 -15.91 37.41
C PHE A 399 -11.83 -15.13 38.12
N LYS A 400 -12.12 -13.87 38.43
CA LYS A 400 -11.24 -13.00 39.19
C LYS A 400 -11.73 -12.94 40.63
N VAL A 401 -11.04 -13.61 41.54
CA VAL A 401 -11.40 -13.58 42.95
C VAL A 401 -11.06 -12.21 43.52
N GLU A 402 -12.07 -11.46 43.93
CA GLU A 402 -11.89 -10.16 44.58
C GLU A 402 -11.83 -10.34 46.10
N ILE A 403 -10.68 -9.98 46.68
CA ILE A 403 -10.45 -9.98 48.12
C ILE A 403 -10.90 -8.61 48.66
N PRO A 404 -11.88 -8.55 49.57
CA PRO A 404 -12.37 -7.29 50.11
C PRO A 404 -11.28 -6.59 50.94
N THR A 405 -11.04 -5.31 50.67
CA THR A 405 -10.06 -4.50 51.40
C THR A 405 -10.55 -4.02 52.77
N LYS A 406 -11.86 -4.09 53.01
CA LYS A 406 -12.50 -3.68 54.27
C LYS A 406 -13.40 -4.81 54.74
N LEU A 407 -13.21 -5.23 55.99
CA LEU A 407 -13.98 -6.27 56.64
C LEU A 407 -14.74 -5.68 57.83
N THR A 408 -15.97 -6.14 58.03
CA THR A 408 -16.71 -5.88 59.28
C THR A 408 -16.07 -6.65 60.44
N PRO A 409 -16.28 -6.23 61.71
CA PRO A 409 -15.72 -6.94 62.88
C PRO A 409 -16.06 -8.44 62.88
N LYS A 410 -17.33 -8.77 62.60
CA LYS A 410 -17.79 -10.16 62.50
C LYS A 410 -17.13 -10.95 61.36
N GLN A 411 -16.92 -10.33 60.19
CA GLN A 411 -16.20 -11.00 59.09
C GLN A 411 -14.73 -11.25 59.44
N LYS A 412 -14.11 -10.32 60.18
CA LYS A 412 -12.73 -10.49 60.63
C LYS A 412 -12.61 -11.65 61.63
N GLU A 413 -13.51 -11.72 62.62
CA GLU A 413 -13.59 -12.84 63.57
C GLU A 413 -13.71 -14.19 62.84
N LEU A 414 -14.64 -14.30 61.88
CA LEU A 414 -14.83 -15.53 61.09
C LEU A 414 -13.59 -15.92 60.26
N MET A 415 -12.84 -14.94 59.75
CA MET A 415 -11.61 -15.21 58.99
C MET A 415 -10.46 -15.64 59.91
N GLU A 416 -10.38 -15.11 61.13
CA GLU A 416 -9.41 -15.54 62.14
C GLU A 416 -9.70 -16.97 62.63
N GLU A 417 -10.98 -17.34 62.78
CA GLU A 417 -11.41 -18.71 63.08
C GLU A 417 -11.04 -19.67 61.95
N TRP A 418 -11.35 -19.32 60.70
CA TRP A 418 -10.97 -20.09 59.52
C TRP A 418 -9.44 -20.32 59.47
N GLN A 419 -8.65 -19.26 59.67
CA GLN A 419 -7.19 -19.36 59.62
C GLN A 419 -6.64 -20.41 60.60
N LYS A 420 -7.20 -20.49 61.82
CA LYS A 420 -6.79 -21.49 62.82
C LYS A 420 -7.09 -22.92 62.35
N GLU A 421 -8.23 -23.15 61.69
CA GLU A 421 -8.57 -24.45 61.12
C GLU A 421 -7.67 -24.81 59.92
N GLU A 422 -7.28 -23.85 59.09
CA GLU A 422 -6.32 -24.06 57.99
C GLU A 422 -4.93 -24.45 58.49
N GLU A 423 -4.47 -23.85 59.59
CA GLU A 423 -3.19 -24.20 60.22
C GLU A 423 -3.21 -25.61 60.82
N GLN A 424 -4.34 -26.06 61.36
CA GLN A 424 -4.50 -27.41 61.92
C GLN A 424 -4.63 -28.49 60.85
N SER A 425 -5.22 -28.17 59.69
CA SER A 425 -5.46 -29.12 58.59
C SER A 425 -4.25 -29.33 57.67
N GLY A 426 -3.10 -28.71 57.96
CA GLY A 426 -1.83 -28.98 57.26
C GLY A 426 -1.79 -28.49 55.81
N GLY A 427 -2.41 -27.33 55.54
CA GLY A 427 -2.59 -26.79 54.20
C GLY A 427 -1.37 -26.07 53.60
N ILE A 428 -1.64 -24.94 52.91
CA ILE A 428 -0.65 -24.15 52.16
C ILE A 428 0.55 -23.71 53.01
N ALA A 429 0.36 -23.51 54.31
CA ALA A 429 1.41 -23.13 55.26
C ALA A 429 2.56 -24.15 55.33
N ASP A 430 2.28 -25.46 55.21
CA ASP A 430 3.33 -26.48 55.23
C ASP A 430 4.03 -26.62 53.87
N LYS A 431 3.30 -26.38 52.77
CA LYS A 431 3.92 -26.25 51.43
C LYS A 431 4.87 -25.06 51.35
N LEU A 432 4.52 -23.93 51.98
CA LEU A 432 5.37 -22.74 52.06
C LEU A 432 6.64 -23.01 52.87
N LYS A 433 6.57 -23.70 54.01
CA LYS A 433 7.76 -24.09 54.80
C LYS A 433 8.73 -24.97 54.00
N GLY A 434 8.24 -25.77 53.05
CA GLY A 434 9.07 -26.56 52.13
C GLY A 434 9.76 -25.70 51.06
N TYR A 435 9.08 -24.67 50.56
CA TYR A 435 9.58 -23.79 49.50
C TYR A 435 10.81 -22.95 49.90
N PHE A 436 10.95 -22.60 51.18
CA PHE A 436 12.10 -21.83 51.70
C PHE A 436 13.22 -22.70 52.29
N LYS A 437 13.08 -24.04 52.27
CA LYS A 437 14.09 -24.99 52.75
C LYS A 437 14.96 -25.58 51.64
N SER A 438 14.67 -25.22 50.39
CA SER A 438 15.48 -25.45 49.19
C SER A 438 16.11 -24.14 48.75
#